data_AF-A0A496PQ06-F1
#
_entry.id   AF-A0A496PQ06-F1
#
_cell.length_a   1.000
_cell.length_b   1.000
_cell.length_c   1.000
_cell.angle_alpha   90.00
_cell.angle_beta   90.00
_cell.angle_gamma   90.00
#
_symmetry.space_group_name_H-M   'P 1'
#
loop_
_entity.id
_entity.type
_entity.pdbx_description
1 polymer ?
#
loop_
_entity_poly.entity_id
_entity_poly.type
_entity_poly.pdbx_seq_one_letter_code
_entity_poly.pdbx_strand_id
1 'polypeptide(L)'
;MSLKTTMIIGGVILLIAGGTLAGEESVETWNDLTQVKQDRREIRQTAATLVKLAHFVDLWHDATLKGDRNLVFQRQEEIMEIIKADLGWSYQYIDECEKEWEKSGSNYAKKSLGNDGTGKIHAKTWDNRVDFKKARSIVKTKQRIAGAISRTEAFSNKLRLLGDYQELLRRELDRIELAEGINEEDEDIPGE
;
A
#
# COMPACT_ATOMS: atom_id res chain seq x y z
N MET A 1 -16.11 5.79 -43.37
CA MET A 1 -14.81 5.40 -43.95
C MET A 1 -13.72 6.08 -43.13
N SER A 2 -13.04 5.25 -42.33
CA SER A 2 -11.70 5.39 -41.72
C SER A 2 -11.07 6.77 -41.49
N LEU A 3 -10.83 7.11 -40.21
CA LEU A 3 -9.62 7.83 -39.80
C LEU A 3 -9.01 7.19 -38.54
N LYS A 4 -8.06 6.29 -38.82
CA LYS A 4 -6.78 6.00 -38.17
C LYS A 4 -6.59 6.41 -36.69
N THR A 5 -6.44 5.36 -35.87
CA THR A 5 -5.68 5.26 -34.63
C THR A 5 -4.31 5.95 -34.72
N THR A 6 -3.97 6.80 -33.75
CA THR A 6 -2.57 7.13 -33.44
C THR A 6 -2.39 7.21 -31.93
N MET A 7 -1.69 6.20 -31.42
CA MET A 7 -1.15 6.06 -30.07
C MET A 7 0.02 7.04 -29.92
N ILE A 8 0.05 7.87 -28.88
CA ILE A 8 1.25 8.64 -28.51
C ILE A 8 1.69 8.16 -27.13
N ILE A 9 2.68 7.27 -27.18
CA ILE A 9 3.65 7.02 -26.10
C ILE A 9 4.68 8.15 -26.17
N GLY A 10 5.03 8.73 -25.02
CA GLY A 10 6.22 9.58 -24.86
C GLY A 10 5.87 10.98 -24.33
N GLY A 11 6.52 11.51 -23.30
CA GLY A 11 7.76 11.06 -22.69
C GLY A 11 8.03 11.72 -21.35
N VAL A 12 8.78 10.98 -20.55
CA VAL A 12 9.54 11.49 -19.41
C VAL A 12 10.68 12.33 -19.98
N ILE A 13 10.69 13.63 -19.71
CA ILE A 13 11.91 14.45 -19.87
C ILE A 13 12.15 15.20 -18.56
N LEU A 14 13.21 14.72 -17.91
CA LEU A 14 14.07 15.37 -16.93
C LEU A 14 14.20 16.90 -17.13
N LEU A 15 14.02 17.66 -16.05
CA LEU A 15 14.65 18.97 -15.88
C LEU A 15 15.79 18.85 -14.88
N ILE A 16 17.00 18.65 -15.40
CA ILE A 16 18.24 19.03 -14.74
C ILE A 16 18.54 20.47 -15.17
N ALA A 17 18.36 21.42 -14.25
CA ALA A 17 19.01 22.72 -14.32
C ALA A 17 19.98 22.79 -13.14
N GLY A 18 21.28 22.73 -13.46
CA GLY A 18 22.35 22.69 -12.47
C GLY A 18 22.68 24.06 -11.88
N GLY A 19 23.09 24.06 -10.62
CA GLY A 19 23.78 25.15 -9.94
C GLY A 19 24.56 24.57 -8.77
N THR A 20 25.88 24.59 -8.85
CA THR A 20 26.84 23.97 -7.92
C THR A 20 26.88 24.66 -6.55
N LEU A 21 26.49 23.99 -5.48
CA LEU A 21 27.00 24.24 -4.12
C LEU A 21 27.02 22.93 -3.31
N ALA A 22 28.20 22.64 -2.75
CA ALA A 22 28.54 21.74 -1.65
C ALA A 22 27.68 20.47 -1.40
N GLY A 23 28.31 19.30 -1.56
CA GLY A 23 27.68 18.00 -1.36
C GLY A 23 27.29 17.72 0.10
N GLU A 24 25.99 17.80 0.37
CA GLU A 24 25.32 17.04 1.44
C GLU A 24 23.83 16.73 1.14
N GLU A 25 23.28 17.15 -0.02
CA GLU A 25 21.84 17.01 -0.34
C GLU A 25 21.45 15.78 -1.18
N SER A 26 22.40 15.00 -1.71
CA SER A 26 22.04 13.94 -2.66
C SER A 26 21.40 12.71 -2.01
N VAL A 27 21.69 12.40 -0.74
CA VAL A 27 21.17 11.18 -0.09
C VAL A 27 19.72 11.32 0.35
N GLU A 28 19.29 12.52 0.78
CA GLU A 28 17.91 12.76 1.23
C GLU A 28 16.92 12.70 0.06
N THR A 29 17.29 13.24 -1.11
CA THR A 29 16.44 13.28 -2.30
C THR A 29 16.15 11.90 -2.91
N TRP A 30 17.13 10.98 -2.86
CA TRP A 30 16.94 9.61 -3.37
C TRP A 30 16.06 8.75 -2.45
N ASN A 31 16.17 8.93 -1.13
CA ASN A 31 15.37 8.20 -0.14
C ASN A 31 13.89 8.59 -0.23
N ASP A 32 13.62 9.88 -0.44
CA ASP A 32 12.26 10.43 -0.60
C ASP A 32 11.59 9.89 -1.89
N LEU A 33 12.33 9.85 -3.01
CA LEU A 33 11.84 9.32 -4.28
C LEU A 33 11.58 7.80 -4.26
N THR A 34 12.34 7.03 -3.49
CA THR A 34 12.09 5.59 -3.32
C THR A 34 10.87 5.33 -2.44
N GLN A 35 10.70 6.11 -1.38
CA GLN A 35 9.55 6.01 -0.47
C GLN A 35 8.24 6.36 -1.19
N VAL A 36 8.20 7.47 -1.92
CA VAL A 36 7.03 7.89 -2.72
C VAL A 36 6.66 6.86 -3.81
N LYS A 37 7.64 6.16 -4.41
CA LYS A 37 7.35 5.10 -5.39
C LYS A 37 6.78 3.84 -4.75
N GLN A 38 7.20 3.53 -3.53
CA GLN A 38 6.75 2.38 -2.77
C GLN A 38 5.33 2.58 -2.26
N ASP A 39 5.03 3.75 -1.70
CA ASP A 39 3.70 4.14 -1.24
C ASP A 39 2.68 4.08 -2.40
N ARG A 40 3.04 4.63 -3.57
CA ARG A 40 2.16 4.60 -4.76
C ARG A 40 1.87 3.19 -5.26
N ARG A 41 2.81 2.26 -5.07
CA ARG A 41 2.61 0.85 -5.42
C ARG A 41 1.66 0.19 -4.42
N GLU A 42 1.80 0.49 -3.14
CA GLU A 42 0.93 -0.01 -2.07
C GLU A 42 -0.51 0.50 -2.23
N ILE A 43 -0.72 1.79 -2.53
CA ILE A 43 -2.03 2.37 -2.85
C ILE A 43 -2.69 1.60 -4.00
N ARG A 44 -2.00 1.49 -5.14
CA ARG A 44 -2.55 0.83 -6.34
C ARG A 44 -2.88 -0.63 -6.08
N GLN A 45 -2.04 -1.34 -5.33
CA GLN A 45 -2.28 -2.74 -4.98
C GLN A 45 -3.47 -2.89 -4.03
N THR A 46 -3.55 -2.07 -2.98
CA THR A 46 -4.65 -2.09 -2.02
C THR A 46 -5.98 -1.74 -2.68
N ALA A 47 -6.01 -0.70 -3.51
CA ALA A 47 -7.19 -0.30 -4.28
C ALA A 47 -7.62 -1.41 -5.25
N ALA A 48 -6.68 -2.01 -6.00
CA ALA A 48 -6.98 -3.11 -6.91
C ALA A 48 -7.53 -4.34 -6.16
N THR A 49 -6.94 -4.69 -5.01
CA THR A 49 -7.43 -5.78 -4.15
C THR A 49 -8.85 -5.49 -3.66
N LEU A 50 -9.13 -4.26 -3.19
CA LEU A 50 -10.45 -3.87 -2.70
C LEU A 50 -11.52 -4.01 -3.79
N VAL A 51 -11.27 -3.44 -4.98
CA VAL A 51 -12.20 -3.52 -6.12
C VAL A 51 -12.44 -4.98 -6.53
N LYS A 52 -11.36 -5.76 -6.64
CA LYS A 52 -11.46 -7.18 -7.01
C LYS A 52 -12.23 -7.97 -5.96
N LEU A 53 -11.92 -7.78 -4.67
CA LEU A 53 -12.61 -8.45 -3.58
C LEU A 53 -14.10 -8.11 -3.55
N ALA A 54 -14.46 -6.83 -3.69
CA ALA A 54 -15.85 -6.40 -3.77
C ALA A 54 -16.61 -7.11 -4.87
N HIS A 55 -16.04 -7.14 -6.08
CA HIS A 55 -16.64 -7.82 -7.22
C HIS A 55 -16.89 -9.32 -6.95
N PHE A 56 -15.91 -10.05 -6.42
CA PHE A 56 -16.09 -11.50 -6.17
C PHE A 56 -17.02 -11.79 -4.98
N VAL A 57 -17.10 -10.90 -3.99
CA VAL A 57 -18.10 -10.99 -2.91
C VAL A 57 -19.51 -10.85 -3.46
N ASP A 58 -19.76 -9.91 -4.38
CA ASP A 58 -21.06 -9.75 -5.02
C ASP A 58 -21.44 -10.98 -5.86
N LEU A 59 -20.51 -11.52 -6.64
CA LEU A 59 -20.71 -12.74 -7.41
C LEU A 59 -21.00 -13.96 -6.51
N TRP A 60 -20.30 -14.07 -5.38
CA TRP A 60 -20.52 -15.12 -4.39
C TRP A 60 -21.91 -14.99 -3.73
N HIS A 61 -22.31 -13.76 -3.39
CA HIS A 61 -23.62 -13.46 -2.83
C HIS A 61 -24.75 -13.85 -3.80
N ASP A 62 -24.65 -13.43 -5.07
CA ASP A 62 -25.61 -13.77 -6.12
C ASP A 62 -25.69 -15.29 -6.37
N ALA A 63 -24.55 -15.99 -6.44
CA ALA A 63 -24.51 -17.45 -6.56
C ALA A 63 -25.22 -18.14 -5.37
N THR A 64 -25.05 -17.60 -4.17
CA THR A 64 -25.70 -18.12 -2.96
C THR A 64 -27.22 -17.93 -3.02
N LEU A 65 -27.71 -16.76 -3.46
CA LEU A 65 -29.14 -16.50 -3.62
C LEU A 65 -29.78 -17.41 -4.68
N LYS A 66 -29.05 -17.70 -5.76
CA LYS A 66 -29.48 -18.60 -6.83
C LYS A 66 -29.42 -20.08 -6.45
N GLY A 67 -28.74 -20.42 -5.35
CA GLY A 67 -28.57 -21.80 -4.90
C GLY A 67 -27.60 -22.64 -5.73
N ASP A 68 -26.75 -22.01 -6.56
CA ASP A 68 -25.75 -22.70 -7.37
C ASP A 68 -24.53 -23.05 -6.51
N ARG A 69 -24.53 -24.28 -5.97
CA ARG A 69 -23.48 -24.75 -5.04
C ARG A 69 -22.09 -24.80 -5.68
N ASN A 70 -21.99 -25.11 -6.97
CA ASN A 70 -20.71 -25.20 -7.66
C ASN A 70 -20.11 -23.80 -7.82
N LEU A 71 -20.94 -22.85 -8.25
CA LEU A 71 -20.51 -21.47 -8.38
C LEU A 71 -20.19 -20.86 -7.02
N VAL A 72 -20.96 -21.16 -5.97
CA VAL A 72 -20.66 -20.73 -4.59
C VAL A 72 -19.27 -21.20 -4.18
N PHE A 73 -18.94 -22.48 -4.38
CA PHE A 73 -17.62 -23.01 -4.03
C PHE A 73 -16.50 -22.34 -4.82
N GLN A 74 -16.67 -22.24 -6.15
CA GLN A 74 -15.69 -21.56 -7.01
C GLN A 74 -15.44 -20.11 -6.58
N ARG A 75 -16.51 -19.33 -6.31
CA ARG A 75 -16.35 -17.94 -5.87
C ARG A 75 -15.69 -17.84 -4.51
N GLN A 76 -15.93 -18.79 -3.60
CA GLN A 76 -15.22 -18.83 -2.31
C GLN A 76 -13.72 -19.08 -2.50
N GLU A 77 -13.32 -19.96 -3.40
CA GLU A 77 -11.90 -20.18 -3.70
C GLU A 77 -11.24 -18.92 -4.26
N GLU A 78 -11.88 -18.26 -5.23
CA GLU A 78 -11.38 -17.01 -5.83
C GLU A 78 -11.23 -15.88 -4.79
N ILE A 79 -12.22 -15.73 -3.88
CA ILE A 79 -12.14 -14.79 -2.75
C ILE A 79 -10.92 -15.11 -1.88
N MET A 80 -10.70 -16.39 -1.54
CA MET A 80 -9.58 -16.79 -0.69
C MET A 80 -8.23 -16.60 -1.37
N GLU A 81 -8.14 -16.77 -2.69
CA GLU A 81 -6.93 -16.46 -3.45
C GLU A 81 -6.59 -14.97 -3.42
N ILE A 82 -7.59 -14.09 -3.55
CA ILE A 82 -7.40 -12.63 -3.43
C ILE A 82 -6.87 -12.27 -2.05
N ILE A 83 -7.49 -12.80 -0.98
CA ILE A 83 -7.06 -12.56 0.40
C ILE A 83 -5.64 -13.09 0.65
N LYS A 84 -5.30 -14.27 0.14
CA LYS A 84 -3.95 -14.84 0.26
C LYS A 84 -2.91 -13.98 -0.46
N ALA A 85 -3.24 -13.48 -1.66
CA ALA A 85 -2.35 -12.61 -2.41
C ALA A 85 -2.10 -11.30 -1.64
N ASP A 86 -3.15 -10.65 -1.14
CA ASP A 86 -3.05 -9.43 -0.32
C ASP A 86 -2.21 -9.63 0.95
N LEU A 87 -2.43 -10.74 1.68
CA LEU A 87 -1.60 -11.09 2.82
C LEU A 87 -0.14 -11.31 2.43
N GLY A 88 0.11 -11.99 1.31
CA GLY A 88 1.44 -12.21 0.77
C GLY A 88 2.19 -10.89 0.51
N TRP A 89 1.53 -9.94 -0.16
CA TRP A 89 2.06 -8.60 -0.36
C TRP A 89 2.32 -7.87 0.96
N SER A 90 1.38 -7.94 1.89
CA SER A 90 1.52 -7.26 3.17
C SER A 90 2.67 -7.83 4.02
N TYR A 91 2.96 -9.13 3.93
CA TYR A 91 4.14 -9.73 4.56
C TYR A 91 5.44 -9.31 3.89
N GLN A 92 5.47 -9.24 2.56
CA GLN A 92 6.65 -8.76 1.82
C GLN A 92 6.99 -7.32 2.20
N TYR A 93 5.97 -6.45 2.28
CA TYR A 93 6.14 -5.07 2.74
C TYR A 93 6.76 -4.99 4.14
N ILE A 94 6.24 -5.77 5.10
CA ILE A 94 6.80 -5.81 6.46
C ILE A 94 8.26 -6.28 6.47
N ASP A 95 8.58 -7.31 5.69
CA ASP A 95 9.94 -7.86 5.58
C ASP A 95 10.91 -6.82 4.96
N GLU A 96 10.46 -6.06 3.97
CA GLU A 96 11.22 -4.95 3.40
C GLU A 96 11.47 -3.84 4.44
N CYS A 97 10.43 -3.42 5.16
CA CYS A 97 10.56 -2.44 6.25
C CYS A 97 11.48 -2.93 7.38
N GLU A 98 11.44 -4.22 7.72
CA GLU A 98 12.29 -4.81 8.75
C GLU A 98 13.78 -4.78 8.31
N LYS A 99 14.07 -5.14 7.06
CA LYS A 99 15.42 -5.06 6.48
C LYS A 99 15.96 -3.63 6.45
N GLU A 100 15.12 -2.66 6.09
CA GLU A 100 15.50 -1.25 6.12
C GLU A 100 15.78 -0.74 7.53
N TRP A 101 14.97 -1.20 8.49
CA TRP A 101 15.16 -0.89 9.90
C TRP A 101 16.47 -1.47 10.46
N GLU A 102 16.81 -2.72 10.14
CA GLU A 102 18.07 -3.35 10.55
C GLU A 102 19.30 -2.62 9.98
N LYS A 103 19.26 -2.26 8.69
CA LYS A 103 20.31 -1.47 8.03
C LYS A 103 20.47 -0.10 8.67
N SER A 104 19.36 0.55 9.03
CA SER A 104 19.35 1.85 9.68
C SER A 104 19.92 1.77 11.10
N GLY A 105 19.48 0.79 11.91
CA GLY A 105 19.98 0.58 13.28
C GLY A 105 21.48 0.26 13.35
N SER A 106 21.99 -0.51 12.38
CA SER A 106 23.42 -0.76 12.18
C SER A 106 24.22 0.52 11.90
N ASN A 107 23.69 1.41 11.05
CA ASN A 107 24.35 2.68 10.71
C ASN A 107 24.34 3.68 11.88
N TYR A 108 23.30 3.69 12.73
CA TYR A 108 23.26 4.55 13.92
C TYR A 108 24.25 4.10 15.01
N ALA A 109 24.42 2.79 15.22
CA ALA A 109 25.44 2.27 16.14
C ALA A 109 26.87 2.65 15.70
N LYS A 110 27.11 2.73 14.39
CA LYS A 110 28.40 3.13 13.81
C LYS A 110 28.65 4.64 13.83
N LYS A 111 27.59 5.46 13.73
CA LYS A 111 27.69 6.94 13.75
C LYS A 111 27.75 7.54 15.16
N SER A 112 27.30 6.83 16.20
CA SER A 112 27.36 7.33 17.60
C SER A 112 28.73 7.23 18.28
N LEU A 113 29.75 6.69 17.59
CA LEU A 113 31.14 6.67 18.05
C LEU A 113 31.99 7.82 17.46
N GLY A 114 31.40 8.70 16.64
CA GLY A 114 32.02 9.93 16.14
C GLY A 114 31.48 11.14 16.89
N ASN A 115 32.37 11.82 17.60
CA ASN A 115 32.13 12.89 18.55
C ASN A 115 32.13 14.25 17.86
N ASP A 116 30.96 14.88 17.71
CA ASP A 116 30.84 16.25 17.20
C ASP A 116 29.72 16.98 17.96
N GLY A 117 30.10 17.70 19.02
CA GLY A 117 29.24 18.43 19.94
C GLY A 117 28.55 19.66 19.36
N THR A 118 27.76 19.50 18.30
CA THR A 118 26.85 20.53 17.81
C THR A 118 25.44 19.97 17.71
N GLY A 119 24.63 20.29 18.73
CA GLY A 119 23.24 19.91 18.78
C GLY A 119 22.46 20.44 17.58
N LYS A 120 21.94 19.50 16.78
CA LYS A 120 20.66 19.53 16.06
C LYS A 120 20.56 18.23 15.25
N ILE A 121 20.36 17.11 15.95
CA ILE A 121 19.89 15.88 15.29
C ILE A 121 18.41 16.13 15.00
N HIS A 122 18.11 16.54 13.77
CA HIS A 122 16.76 16.79 13.31
C HIS A 122 15.89 15.53 13.48
N ALA A 123 14.73 15.77 14.09
CA ALA A 123 13.71 14.80 14.43
C ALA A 123 12.98 14.28 13.18
N LYS A 124 13.60 13.34 12.45
CA LYS A 124 12.91 12.51 11.43
C LYS A 124 13.01 11.00 11.71
N THR A 125 13.82 10.59 12.69
CA THR A 125 14.03 9.16 13.04
C THR A 125 12.96 8.58 13.97
N TRP A 126 12.01 9.39 14.45
CA TRP A 126 10.96 8.95 15.39
C TRP A 126 9.74 8.33 14.67
N ASP A 127 9.59 8.50 13.35
CA ASP A 127 8.37 8.07 12.63
C ASP A 127 8.40 6.60 12.17
N ASN A 128 9.53 6.10 11.65
CA ASN A 128 9.61 4.75 11.07
C ASN A 128 9.25 3.61 12.05
N ARG A 129 9.45 3.81 13.36
CA ARG A 129 9.09 2.80 14.40
C ARG A 129 7.58 2.74 14.65
N VAL A 130 6.90 3.87 14.55
CA VAL A 130 5.46 3.96 14.79
C VAL A 130 4.73 3.33 13.60
N ASP A 131 5.19 3.62 12.39
CA ASP A 131 4.55 3.12 11.17
C ASP A 131 4.82 1.63 10.95
N PHE A 132 6.01 1.13 11.25
CA PHE A 132 6.27 -0.32 11.26
C PHE A 132 5.35 -1.09 12.22
N LYS A 133 5.16 -0.57 13.45
CA LYS A 133 4.26 -1.20 14.43
C LYS A 133 2.80 -1.19 13.96
N LYS A 134 2.36 -0.09 13.34
CA LYS A 134 1.01 0.01 12.74
C LYS A 134 0.84 -0.99 11.60
N ALA A 135 1.76 -1.02 10.63
CA ALA A 135 1.74 -1.96 9.50
C ALA A 135 1.66 -3.41 10.00
N ARG A 136 2.50 -3.78 10.98
CA ARG A 136 2.47 -5.11 11.60
C ARG A 136 1.14 -5.43 12.30
N SER A 137 0.50 -4.45 12.92
CA SER A 137 -0.81 -4.61 13.54
C SER A 137 -1.91 -4.86 12.51
N ILE A 138 -1.86 -4.15 11.37
CA ILE A 138 -2.81 -4.31 10.26
C ILE A 138 -2.70 -5.72 9.68
N VAL A 139 -1.50 -6.19 9.38
CA VAL A 139 -1.29 -7.54 8.85
C VAL A 139 -1.77 -8.62 9.81
N LYS A 140 -1.50 -8.47 11.11
CA LYS A 140 -2.07 -9.37 12.14
C LYS A 140 -3.59 -9.37 12.14
N THR A 141 -4.21 -8.22 11.91
CA THR A 141 -5.66 -8.09 11.84
C THR A 141 -6.21 -8.75 10.58
N LYS A 142 -5.63 -8.47 9.40
CA LYS A 142 -5.94 -9.16 8.13
C LYS A 142 -5.86 -10.67 8.30
N GLN A 143 -4.78 -11.18 8.90
CA GLN A 143 -4.57 -12.61 9.12
C GLN A 143 -5.66 -13.24 10.01
N ARG A 144 -6.06 -12.56 11.09
CA ARG A 144 -7.13 -13.04 11.98
C ARG A 144 -8.47 -13.12 11.26
N ILE A 145 -8.81 -12.08 10.49
CA ILE A 145 -10.07 -12.03 9.73
C ILE A 145 -10.05 -13.11 8.64
N ALA A 146 -8.97 -13.23 7.87
CA ALA A 146 -8.80 -14.27 6.85
C ALA A 146 -8.96 -15.68 7.44
N GLY A 147 -8.34 -15.95 8.59
CA GLY A 147 -8.48 -17.23 9.28
C GLY A 147 -9.90 -17.46 9.85
N ALA A 148 -10.65 -16.41 10.15
CA ALA A 148 -12.06 -16.53 10.53
C ALA A 148 -12.96 -16.81 9.31
N ILE A 149 -12.70 -16.16 8.16
CA ILE A 149 -13.40 -16.39 6.89
C ILE A 149 -13.23 -17.86 6.46
N SER A 150 -12.01 -18.39 6.56
CA SER A 150 -11.71 -19.76 6.12
C SER A 150 -12.34 -20.84 7.00
N ARG A 151 -12.68 -20.54 8.26
CA ARG A 151 -13.23 -21.52 9.22
C ARG A 151 -14.76 -21.49 9.31
N THR A 152 -15.40 -20.45 8.78
CA THR A 152 -16.84 -20.29 8.94
C THR A 152 -17.58 -20.84 7.72
N GLU A 153 -18.57 -21.69 7.95
CA GLU A 153 -19.48 -22.19 6.91
C GLU A 153 -20.78 -21.36 6.84
N ALA A 154 -21.09 -20.61 7.89
CA ALA A 154 -22.29 -19.80 7.96
C ALA A 154 -22.18 -18.60 7.01
N PHE A 155 -23.09 -18.54 6.02
CA PHE A 155 -23.16 -17.47 5.03
C PHE A 155 -23.12 -16.07 5.64
N SER A 156 -23.99 -15.79 6.60
CA SER A 156 -24.10 -14.46 7.23
C SER A 156 -22.82 -14.03 7.94
N ASN A 157 -22.15 -14.96 8.64
CA ASN A 157 -20.89 -14.66 9.30
C ASN A 157 -19.74 -14.50 8.29
N LYS A 158 -19.70 -15.31 7.23
CA LYS A 158 -18.71 -15.15 6.16
C LYS A 158 -18.86 -13.80 5.47
N LEU A 159 -20.09 -13.41 5.11
CA LEU A 159 -20.40 -12.13 4.49
C LEU A 159 -19.99 -10.95 5.39
N ARG A 160 -20.31 -11.00 6.68
CA ARG A 160 -19.88 -9.98 7.66
C ARG A 160 -18.35 -9.86 7.71
N LEU A 161 -17.63 -10.97 7.81
CA LEU A 161 -16.16 -10.97 7.87
C LEU A 161 -15.52 -10.47 6.57
N LEU A 162 -16.13 -10.75 5.41
CA LEU A 162 -15.69 -10.20 4.13
C LEU A 162 -15.88 -8.68 4.08
N GLY A 163 -16.99 -8.18 4.62
CA GLY A 163 -17.20 -6.74 4.86
C GLY A 163 -16.15 -6.13 5.79
N ASP A 164 -15.83 -6.80 6.91
CA ASP A 164 -14.77 -6.37 7.84
C ASP A 164 -13.39 -6.30 7.13
N TYR A 165 -13.10 -7.24 6.23
CA TYR A 165 -11.86 -7.26 5.46
C TYR A 165 -11.80 -6.10 4.45
N GLN A 166 -12.89 -5.85 3.71
CA GLN A 166 -12.98 -4.73 2.78
C GLN A 166 -12.84 -3.38 3.50
N GLU A 167 -13.46 -3.24 4.67
CA GLU A 167 -13.33 -2.05 5.51
C GLU A 167 -11.90 -1.83 5.98
N LEU A 168 -11.18 -2.91 6.32
CA LEU A 168 -9.77 -2.82 6.67
C LEU A 168 -8.91 -2.33 5.48
N LEU A 169 -9.21 -2.79 4.26
CA LEU A 169 -8.53 -2.31 3.05
C LEU A 169 -8.84 -0.84 2.74
N ARG A 170 -10.07 -0.37 2.97
CA ARG A 170 -10.42 1.06 2.81
C ARG A 170 -9.63 1.94 3.76
N ARG A 171 -9.60 1.59 5.04
CA ARG A 171 -8.82 2.32 6.05
C ARG A 171 -7.32 2.32 5.77
N GLU A 172 -6.85 1.26 5.10
CA GLU A 172 -5.48 1.20 4.64
C GLU A 172 -5.23 2.16 3.49
N LEU A 173 -6.13 2.21 2.51
CA LEU A 173 -6.08 3.16 1.41
C LEU A 173 -6.10 4.61 1.93
N ASP A 174 -7.08 4.97 2.75
CA ASP A 174 -7.23 6.32 3.33
C ASP A 174 -5.97 6.74 4.08
N ARG A 175 -5.35 5.82 4.82
CA ARG A 175 -4.10 6.09 5.54
C ARG A 175 -2.96 6.44 4.60
N ILE A 176 -2.79 5.67 3.53
CA ILE A 176 -1.67 5.85 2.61
C ILE A 176 -1.89 7.12 1.75
N GLU A 177 -3.13 7.41 1.34
CA GLU A 177 -3.48 8.64 0.62
C GLU A 177 -3.21 9.90 1.47
N LEU A 178 -3.57 9.88 2.76
CA LEU A 178 -3.24 10.97 3.69
C LEU A 178 -1.72 11.13 3.91
N ALA A 179 -0.95 10.04 3.83
CA ALA A 179 0.50 10.08 3.98
C ALA A 179 1.22 10.62 2.74
N GLU A 180 0.68 10.40 1.53
CA GLU A 180 1.24 10.93 0.28
C GLU A 180 0.94 12.42 0.06
N GLY A 181 0.09 13.04 0.89
CA GLY A 181 -0.24 14.46 0.74
C GLY A 181 -0.90 14.79 -0.61
N ILE A 182 -1.63 13.82 -1.17
CA ILE A 182 -2.47 14.04 -2.35
C ILE A 182 -3.70 14.85 -1.89
N ASN A 183 -3.47 16.12 -1.54
CA ASN A 183 -4.54 17.10 -1.61
C ASN A 183 -4.84 17.30 -3.10
N GLU A 184 -6.09 17.16 -3.47
CA GLU A 184 -6.65 17.53 -4.79
C GLU A 184 -6.57 19.06 -5.00
N GLU A 185 -5.38 19.64 -4.91
CA GLU A 185 -5.09 21.03 -5.31
C GLU A 185 -4.25 20.99 -6.59
N ASP A 186 -4.82 20.49 -7.68
CA ASP A 186 -4.28 20.67 -9.04
C ASP A 186 -5.38 20.57 -10.12
N GLU A 187 -6.62 20.94 -9.79
CA GLU A 187 -7.66 21.33 -10.77
C GLU A 187 -8.03 22.80 -10.55
N ASP A 188 -7.12 23.70 -10.91
CA ASP A 188 -7.44 25.13 -11.05
C ASP A 188 -6.90 25.67 -12.39
N ILE A 189 -7.55 25.28 -13.49
CA ILE A 189 -7.59 26.03 -14.77
C ILE A 189 -8.99 25.75 -15.39
N PRO A 190 -9.86 26.76 -15.61
CA PRO A 190 -9.52 27.89 -16.48
C PRO A 190 -9.92 29.27 -15.96
N GLY A 191 -8.93 30.16 -15.88
CA GLY A 191 -9.13 31.59 -16.11
C GLY A 191 -9.32 31.86 -17.60
N GLU A 192 -10.29 32.70 -17.89
CA GLU A 192 -10.85 33.16 -19.17
C GLU A 192 -9.86 33.51 -20.29
#